data_AF-A0A520BBH0-F1
#
_entry.id   AF-A0A520BBH0-F1
#
_cell.length_a   1.000
_cell.length_b   1.000
_cell.length_c   1.000
_cell.angle_alpha   90.00
_cell.angle_beta   90.00
_cell.angle_gamma   90.00
#
_symmetry.space_group_name_H-M   'P 1'
#
loop_
_entity.id
_entity.type
_entity.pdbx_description
1 polymer ?
#
loop_
_entity_poly.entity_id
_entity_poly.type
_entity_poly.pdbx_seq_one_letter_code
_entity_poly.pdbx_strand_id
1 'polypeptide(L)'
;MKKYLFIFGVLLSFINLANAQNAIAGKLVLKSDFSSLPQQPLKDIIKSYDLARLSGKTDTAIVKNSIFNYEKELSEPLNLTLDFYWKDKIITSNKFWIIPGRYDISFNSDLTPKIVG
;
A
#
# COMPACT_ATOMS: atom_id res chain seq x y z
N MET A 1 -1.18 40.09 -38.06
CA MET A 1 -0.09 39.20 -37.58
C MET A 1 0.13 39.20 -36.06
N LYS A 2 0.04 40.34 -35.34
CA LYS A 2 0.32 40.39 -33.88
C LYS A 2 -0.64 39.59 -32.96
N LYS A 3 -1.90 39.35 -33.37
CA LYS A 3 -2.91 38.65 -32.55
C LYS A 3 -2.69 37.13 -32.43
N TYR A 4 -2.09 36.50 -33.44
CA TYR A 4 -1.84 35.06 -33.45
C TYR A 4 -0.62 34.66 -32.60
N LEU A 5 0.34 35.57 -32.41
CA LEU A 5 1.51 35.36 -31.55
C LEU A 5 1.11 35.21 -30.07
N PHE A 6 0.09 35.95 -29.62
CA PHE A 6 -0.39 35.88 -28.25
C PHE A 6 -1.07 34.53 -27.94
N ILE A 7 -1.85 34.01 -28.91
CA ILE A 7 -2.53 32.72 -28.78
C ILE A 7 -1.49 31.59 -28.74
N PHE A 8 -0.41 31.68 -29.54
CA PHE A 8 0.66 30.69 -29.54
C PHE A 8 1.45 30.66 -28.22
N GLY A 9 1.72 31.84 -27.64
CA GLY A 9 2.39 31.94 -26.33
C GLY A 9 1.57 31.35 -25.18
N VAL A 10 0.25 31.55 -25.20
CA VAL A 10 -0.67 30.98 -24.21
C VAL A 10 -0.77 29.45 -24.36
N LEU A 11 -0.86 28.94 -25.59
CA LEU A 11 -0.86 27.49 -25.85
C LEU A 11 0.41 26.78 -25.35
N LEU A 12 1.59 27.40 -25.51
CA LEU A 12 2.87 26.86 -25.01
C LEU A 12 2.95 26.84 -23.47
N SER A 13 2.28 27.77 -22.78
CA SER A 13 2.26 27.78 -21.31
C SER A 13 1.46 26.61 -20.69
N PHE A 14 0.55 25.99 -21.45
CA PHE A 14 -0.19 24.79 -20.99
C PHE A 14 0.57 23.48 -21.22
N ILE A 15 1.61 23.45 -22.07
CA ILE A 15 2.36 22.22 -22.38
C ILE A 15 3.29 21.82 -21.22
N ASN A 16 3.66 22.76 -20.35
CA ASN A 16 4.55 22.51 -19.21
C ASN A 16 3.85 21.96 -17.95
N LEU A 17 2.54 21.70 -17.99
CA LEU A 17 1.77 21.19 -16.84
C LEU A 17 1.46 19.68 -16.91
N ALA A 18 2.11 18.93 -17.80
CA ALA A 18 1.91 17.48 -17.92
C ALA A 18 2.80 16.61 -17.00
N ASN A 19 3.60 17.20 -16.11
CA ASN A 19 4.43 16.46 -15.13
C ASN A 19 3.80 16.39 -13.72
N ALA A 20 2.47 16.33 -13.62
CA ALA A 20 1.78 16.32 -12.32
C ALA A 20 1.80 14.96 -11.59
N GLN A 21 2.32 13.89 -12.21
CA GLN A 21 2.55 12.61 -11.54
C GLN A 21 4.05 12.42 -11.35
N ASN A 22 4.58 12.95 -10.24
CA ASN A 22 5.80 12.39 -9.69
C ASN A 22 5.47 10.94 -9.30
N ALA A 23 5.90 9.98 -10.10
CA ALA A 23 5.82 8.58 -9.75
C ALA A 23 6.51 8.42 -8.38
N ILE A 24 5.72 8.14 -7.35
CA ILE A 24 6.24 7.80 -6.02
C ILE A 24 6.71 6.36 -6.17
N ALA A 25 7.86 6.20 -6.83
CA ALA A 25 8.50 4.93 -7.06
C ALA A 25 9.40 4.65 -5.86
N GLY A 26 9.24 3.48 -5.25
CA GLY A 26 10.07 3.06 -4.13
C GLY A 26 9.58 1.79 -3.47
N LYS A 27 10.26 1.40 -2.39
CA LYS A 27 10.02 0.16 -1.70
C LYS A 27 8.99 0.33 -0.58
N LEU A 28 7.98 -0.53 -0.57
CA LEU A 28 7.11 -0.77 0.59
C LEU A 28 7.75 -1.84 1.48
N VAL A 29 7.86 -1.55 2.77
CA VAL A 29 8.25 -2.51 3.80
C VAL A 29 7.19 -2.47 4.89
N LEU A 30 6.58 -3.61 5.17
CA LEU A 30 5.63 -3.80 6.26
C LEU A 30 6.21 -4.79 7.26
N LYS A 31 6.18 -4.42 8.54
CA LYS A 31 6.68 -5.28 9.61
C LYS A 31 5.67 -5.41 10.73
N SER A 32 5.67 -6.56 11.38
CA SER A 32 4.95 -6.77 12.62
C SER A 32 5.70 -7.75 13.49
N ASP A 33 5.71 -7.50 14.79
CA ASP A 33 6.05 -8.52 15.79
C ASP A 33 4.77 -9.00 16.46
N PHE A 34 4.51 -10.30 16.40
CA PHE A 34 3.37 -10.97 17.02
C PHE A 34 3.69 -11.49 18.42
N SER A 35 4.93 -11.35 18.89
CA SER A 35 5.38 -11.85 20.20
C SER A 35 4.58 -11.26 21.37
N SER A 36 4.12 -10.01 21.23
CA SER A 36 3.33 -9.30 22.24
C SER A 36 1.82 -9.51 22.10
N LEU A 37 1.35 -10.25 21.09
CA LEU A 37 -0.07 -10.48 20.89
C LEU A 37 -0.58 -11.64 21.75
N PRO A 38 -1.85 -11.58 22.21
CA PRO A 38 -2.44 -12.67 22.99
C PRO A 38 -2.58 -13.97 22.18
N GLN A 39 -2.60 -13.86 20.85
CA GLN A 39 -2.57 -14.99 19.94
C GLN A 39 -1.76 -14.66 18.68
N GLN A 40 -1.13 -15.68 18.10
CA GLN A 40 -0.35 -15.55 16.87
C GLN A 40 -1.21 -15.93 15.65
N PRO A 41 -1.07 -15.23 14.52
CA PRO A 41 -1.73 -15.61 13.29
C PRO A 41 -1.11 -16.90 12.72
N LEU A 42 -1.95 -17.73 12.11
CA LEU A 42 -1.55 -18.95 11.41
C LEU A 42 -1.16 -18.67 9.95
N LYS A 43 -1.76 -17.64 9.37
CA LYS A 43 -1.61 -17.29 7.96
C LYS A 43 -1.94 -15.82 7.77
N ASP A 44 -1.16 -15.18 6.91
CA ASP A 44 -1.34 -13.77 6.55
C ASP A 44 -1.57 -13.69 5.04
N ILE A 45 -2.57 -12.93 4.62
CA ILE A 45 -2.86 -12.68 3.21
C ILE A 45 -2.79 -11.18 2.95
N ILE A 46 -2.03 -10.82 1.92
CA ILE A 46 -1.82 -9.45 1.50
C ILE A 46 -2.46 -9.31 0.13
N LYS A 47 -3.55 -8.57 0.05
CA LYS A 47 -4.23 -8.27 -1.21
C LYS A 47 -3.89 -6.85 -1.60
N SER A 48 -3.26 -6.69 -2.76
CA SER A 48 -2.97 -5.39 -3.33
C SER A 48 -3.85 -5.17 -4.56
N TYR A 49 -4.47 -4.00 -4.63
CA TYR A 49 -5.22 -3.58 -5.80
C TYR A 49 -4.55 -2.34 -6.40
N ASP A 50 -3.97 -2.52 -7.58
CA ASP A 50 -3.39 -1.47 -8.38
C ASP A 50 -4.51 -0.77 -9.16
N LEU A 51 -4.72 0.51 -8.85
CA LEU A 51 -5.77 1.31 -9.46
C LEU A 51 -5.42 1.77 -10.88
N ALA A 52 -4.14 1.95 -11.21
CA ALA A 52 -3.75 2.42 -12.54
C ALA A 52 -3.84 1.30 -13.56
N ARG A 53 -3.54 0.06 -13.15
CA ARG A 53 -3.61 -1.12 -14.03
C ARG A 53 -4.91 -1.89 -13.90
N LEU A 54 -5.83 -1.46 -13.02
CA LEU A 54 -7.07 -2.16 -12.67
C LEU A 54 -6.83 -3.66 -12.36
N SER A 55 -5.69 -3.95 -11.75
CA SER A 55 -5.21 -5.32 -11.57
C SER A 55 -5.07 -5.65 -10.08
N GLY A 56 -5.64 -6.79 -9.68
CA GLY A 56 -5.54 -7.31 -8.33
C GLY A 56 -4.42 -8.33 -8.23
N LYS A 57 -3.52 -8.17 -7.27
CA LYS A 57 -2.49 -9.16 -6.94
C LYS A 57 -2.65 -9.57 -5.48
N THR A 58 -2.74 -10.88 -5.24
CA THR A 58 -2.80 -11.46 -3.89
C THR A 58 -1.49 -12.19 -3.61
N ASP A 59 -0.80 -11.75 -2.57
CA ASP A 59 0.35 -12.43 -1.99
C ASP A 59 -0.12 -13.16 -0.72
N THR A 60 0.35 -14.38 -0.49
CA THR A 60 0.00 -15.17 0.70
C THR A 60 1.28 -15.56 1.41
N ALA A 61 1.35 -15.30 2.71
CA ALA A 61 2.43 -15.71 3.58
C ALA A 61 1.90 -16.66 4.65
N ILE A 62 2.61 -17.77 4.86
CA ILE A 62 2.38 -18.63 6.03
C ILE A 62 3.33 -18.15 7.11
N VAL A 63 2.80 -17.84 8.30
CA VAL A 63 3.57 -17.32 9.41
C VAL A 63 4.50 -18.41 9.91
N LYS A 64 5.81 -18.20 9.72
CA LYS A 64 6.87 -19.03 10.25
C LYS A 64 7.73 -18.14 11.11
N ASN A 65 7.63 -18.32 12.42
CA ASN A 65 8.20 -17.46 13.45
C ASN A 65 7.33 -16.21 13.64
N SER A 66 7.20 -15.75 14.88
CA SER A 66 6.25 -14.72 15.34
C SER A 66 6.49 -13.32 14.78
N ILE A 67 7.13 -13.19 13.62
CA ILE A 67 7.49 -11.94 12.96
C ILE A 67 6.96 -11.99 11.53
N PHE A 68 6.25 -10.94 11.15
CA PHE A 68 5.85 -10.68 9.78
C PHE A 68 6.78 -9.63 9.16
N ASN A 69 7.30 -9.93 7.98
CA ASN A 69 8.03 -8.97 7.15
C ASN A 69 7.59 -9.16 5.70
N TYR A 70 7.12 -8.07 5.08
CA TYR A 70 6.73 -8.04 3.69
C TYR A 70 7.39 -6.88 2.98
N GLU A 71 7.94 -7.15 1.80
CA GLU A 71 8.67 -6.17 1.01
C GLU A 71 8.22 -6.24 -0.45
N LYS A 72 7.91 -5.08 -1.03
CA LYS A 72 7.49 -4.98 -2.43
C LYS A 72 7.87 -3.64 -3.03
N GLU A 73 8.35 -3.66 -4.27
CA GLU A 73 8.54 -2.44 -5.06
C GLU A 73 7.18 -1.91 -5.52
N LEU A 74 6.96 -0.61 -5.31
CA LEU A 74 5.77 0.11 -5.73
C LEU A 74 6.17 1.21 -6.71
N SER A 75 5.55 1.22 -7.88
CA SER A 75 5.65 2.33 -8.84
C SER A 75 4.68 3.46 -8.53
N GLU A 76 3.65 3.18 -7.73
CA GLU A 76 2.57 4.09 -7.39
C GLU A 76 1.86 3.68 -6.09
N PRO A 77 1.12 4.60 -5.46
CA PRO A 77 0.25 4.29 -4.33
C PRO A 77 -0.78 3.21 -4.66
N LEU A 78 -1.12 2.37 -3.68
CA LEU A 78 -2.14 1.34 -3.87
C LEU A 78 -3.05 1.16 -2.66
N ASN A 79 -4.19 0.51 -2.92
CA ASN A 79 -5.06 0.02 -1.86
C ASN A 79 -4.60 -1.38 -1.44
N LEU A 80 -4.15 -1.48 -0.19
CA LEU A 80 -3.71 -2.73 0.41
C LEU A 80 -4.76 -3.22 1.39
N THR A 81 -5.11 -4.50 1.32
CA THR A 81 -5.87 -5.20 2.36
C THR A 81 -4.97 -6.24 3.00
N LEU A 82 -4.92 -6.22 4.33
CA LEU A 82 -4.22 -7.20 5.14
C LEU A 82 -5.26 -8.08 5.84
N ASP A 83 -5.24 -9.38 5.57
CA ASP A 83 -6.07 -10.36 6.25
C ASP A 83 -5.19 -11.25 7.13
N PHE A 84 -5.53 -11.35 8.41
CA PHE A 84 -4.86 -12.22 9.38
C PHE A 84 -5.81 -13.34 9.80
N TYR A 85 -5.34 -14.57 9.70
CA TYR A 85 -6.07 -15.77 10.09
C TYR A 85 -5.57 -16.23 11.45
N TRP A 86 -6.45 -16.22 12.44
CA TRP A 86 -6.13 -16.58 13.81
C TRP A 86 -6.50 -18.04 14.09
N LYS A 87 -6.12 -18.50 15.28
CA LYS A 87 -6.63 -19.76 15.82
C LYS A 87 -8.17 -19.71 15.87
N ASP A 88 -8.82 -20.85 15.70
CA ASP A 88 -10.29 -20.99 15.70
C ASP A 88 -11.04 -20.31 14.55
N LYS A 89 -10.36 -20.13 13.39
CA LYS A 89 -10.91 -19.61 12.13
C LYS A 89 -11.41 -18.16 12.19
N ILE A 90 -11.02 -17.39 13.20
CA ILE A 90 -11.29 -15.95 13.24
C ILE A 90 -10.41 -15.28 12.17
N ILE A 91 -11.01 -14.38 11.38
CA ILE A 91 -10.29 -13.57 10.39
C ILE A 91 -10.47 -12.12 10.78
N THR A 92 -9.38 -11.38 10.86
CA THR A 92 -9.42 -9.91 10.96
C THR A 92 -8.82 -9.30 9.70
N SER A 93 -9.39 -8.18 9.26
CA SER A 93 -9.03 -7.55 8.00
C SER A 93 -9.07 -6.05 8.13
N ASN A 94 -8.14 -5.36 7.47
CA ASN A 94 -8.23 -3.92 7.31
C ASN A 94 -7.65 -3.47 5.97
N LYS A 95 -8.18 -2.38 5.42
CA LYS A 95 -7.78 -1.81 4.14
C LYS A 95 -7.15 -0.44 4.35
N PHE A 96 -6.04 -0.20 3.67
CA PHE A 96 -5.26 1.02 3.79
C PHE A 96 -4.84 1.56 2.43
N TRP A 97 -4.78 2.88 2.34
CA TRP A 97 -4.05 3.55 1.29
C TRP A 97 -2.56 3.59 1.66
N ILE A 98 -1.68 3.06 0.82
CA ILE A 98 -0.25 2.97 1.12
C ILE A 98 0.59 3.58 -0.01
N ILE A 99 1.67 4.26 0.38
CA ILE A 99 2.73 4.77 -0.52
C ILE A 99 4.05 4.08 -0.17
N PRO A 100 5.08 4.11 -1.03
CA PRO A 100 6.42 3.64 -0.66
C PRO A 100 6.89 4.19 0.68
N GLY A 101 7.47 3.32 1.49
CA GLY A 101 7.81 3.64 2.87
C GLY A 101 7.98 2.40 3.73
N ARG A 102 8.35 2.63 4.99
CA ARG A 102 8.44 1.60 6.02
C ARG A 102 7.32 1.83 7.02
N TYR A 103 6.57 0.79 7.32
CA TYR A 103 5.46 0.86 8.25
C TYR A 103 5.48 -0.34 9.18
N ASP A 104 5.12 -0.07 10.44
CA ASP A 104 4.85 -1.11 11.42
C ASP A 104 3.35 -1.40 11.44
N ILE A 105 3.00 -2.66 11.61
CA ILE A 105 1.63 -3.10 11.80
C ILE A 105 1.44 -3.33 13.29
N SER A 106 0.45 -2.63 13.83
CA SER A 106 -0.06 -2.87 15.18
C SER A 106 -1.43 -3.51 15.11
N PHE A 107 -1.94 -3.97 16.26
CA PHE A 107 -3.24 -4.58 16.36
C PHE A 107 -4.05 -3.89 17.45
N ASN A 108 -5.33 -3.67 17.15
CA ASN A 108 -6.32 -3.27 18.14
C ASN A 108 -6.63 -4.43 19.10
N SER A 109 -7.45 -4.16 20.13
CA SER A 109 -7.89 -5.18 21.09
C SER A 109 -8.69 -6.32 20.46
N ASP A 110 -9.36 -6.05 19.34
CA ASP A 110 -10.10 -7.04 18.53
C ASP A 110 -9.21 -7.75 17.51
N LEU A 111 -7.89 -7.48 17.53
CA LEU A 111 -6.90 -7.99 16.59
C LEU A 111 -7.09 -7.52 15.14
N THR A 112 -7.84 -6.45 14.93
CA THR A 112 -7.86 -5.78 13.62
C THR A 112 -6.51 -5.11 13.38
N PRO A 113 -5.83 -5.38 12.24
CA PRO A 113 -4.54 -4.77 11.95
C PRO A 113 -4.70 -3.27 11.72
N LYS A 114 -3.65 -2.51 12.02
CA LYS A 114 -3.55 -1.07 11.80
C LYS A 114 -2.12 -0.70 11.41
N ILE A 115 -1.99 0.12 10.37
CA ILE A 115 -0.72 0.72 9.98
C ILE A 115 -0.33 1.83 10.97
N VAL A 116 0.90 1.76 11.47
CA VAL A 116 1.58 2.77 12.27
C VAL A 116 2.81 3.21 11.48
N GLY A 117 2.94 4.51 11.26
CA GLY A 117 4.04 5.13 10.51
C GLY A 117 4.80 6.10 11.38
#